data_AF-A0A949B3N5-F1
#
_entry.id   AF-A0A949B3N5-F1
#
_cell.length_a   1.000
_cell.length_b   1.000
_cell.length_c   1.000
_cell.angle_alpha   90.00
_cell.angle_beta   90.00
_cell.angle_gamma   90.00
#
_symmetry.space_group_name_H-M   'P 1'
#
loop_
_entity.id
_entity.type
_entity.pdbx_description
1 polymer ?
#
loop_
_entity_poly.entity_id
_entity_poly.type
_entity_poly.pdbx_seq_one_letter_code
_entity_poly.pdbx_strand_id
1 'polypeptide(L)'
;MKIGFLKKIKRQNKIENIDFKDRILLISHCLKNSKSCKAQMSKTGLQCRDDCPNPCSIGQLRKLAERKGYKGVCIAPGGSMAIKYVEEKQPRAIIAIACKKELSEGMEAIRELNNKSKFNGKDMPVIKTIPLTKDGCVDTEVDVISAAKIIMNNNGQYDYNNEEEEL
;
A
#
# COMPACT_ATOMS: atom_id res chain seq x y z
N MET A 1 42.03 25.23 1.17
CA MET A 1 41.57 24.59 -0.09
C MET A 1 41.24 23.12 0.21
N LYS A 2 40.05 22.68 -0.20
CA LYS A 2 39.51 21.30 -0.28
C LYS A 2 39.25 20.52 1.01
N ILE A 3 38.10 20.86 1.62
CA ILE A 3 36.95 19.96 1.83
C ILE A 3 37.18 18.52 1.35
N GLY A 4 37.32 17.60 2.31
CA GLY A 4 37.04 16.18 2.16
C GLY A 4 35.71 15.88 2.81
N PHE A 5 34.62 16.38 2.20
CA PHE A 5 33.24 16.10 2.59
C PHE A 5 33.07 14.58 2.62
N LEU A 6 32.98 14.01 3.83
CA LEU A 6 32.60 12.62 4.02
C LEU A 6 31.35 12.36 3.17
N LYS A 7 31.52 11.51 2.16
CA LYS A 7 30.46 11.03 1.28
C LYS A 7 29.34 10.49 2.18
N LYS A 8 28.34 11.32 2.47
CA LYS A 8 27.02 10.89 2.92
C LYS A 8 26.43 10.14 1.73
N ILE A 9 26.76 8.86 1.62
CA ILE A 9 26.12 7.94 0.69
C ILE A 9 24.63 8.03 1.02
N LYS A 10 23.84 8.66 0.13
CA LYS A 10 22.39 8.69 0.21
C LYS A 10 21.93 7.24 0.24
N ARG A 11 21.68 6.70 1.43
CA ARG A 11 21.00 5.43 1.62
C ARG A 11 19.66 5.60 0.91
N GLN A 12 19.46 4.94 -0.23
CA GLN A 12 18.21 5.03 -0.98
C GLN A 12 17.10 4.61 0.00
N ASN A 13 16.18 5.52 0.32
CA ASN A 13 15.05 5.25 1.22
C ASN A 13 14.09 4.29 0.50
N LYS A 14 14.47 3.02 0.53
CA LYS A 14 13.77 1.91 -0.11
C LYS A 14 12.82 1.28 0.89
N ILE A 15 11.64 0.88 0.43
CA ILE A 15 10.59 0.36 1.31
C ILE A 15 11.02 -0.91 2.05
N GLU A 16 11.88 -1.73 1.43
CA GLU A 16 12.42 -2.94 2.04
C GLU A 16 13.27 -2.69 3.30
N ASN A 17 13.71 -1.45 3.57
CA ASN A 17 14.46 -1.09 4.78
C ASN A 17 13.57 -0.56 5.92
N ILE A 18 12.24 -0.53 5.74
CA ILE A 18 11.30 0.03 6.73
C ILE A 18 10.53 -1.12 7.36
N ASP A 19 10.45 -1.20 8.68
CA ASP A 19 9.71 -2.27 9.37
C ASP A 19 8.23 -2.32 8.94
N PHE A 20 7.65 -3.52 8.85
CA PHE A 20 6.24 -3.70 8.46
C PHE A 20 5.27 -2.87 9.31
N LYS A 21 5.50 -2.80 10.63
CA LYS A 21 4.71 -1.97 11.58
C LYS A 21 4.71 -0.47 11.28
N ASP A 22 5.58 0.00 10.39
CA ASP A 22 5.66 1.38 9.92
C ASP A 22 5.13 1.59 8.50
N ARG A 23 4.62 0.52 7.87
CA ARG A 23 4.03 0.53 6.52
C ARG A 23 2.51 0.52 6.61
N ILE A 24 1.88 1.14 5.62
CA ILE A 24 0.46 0.91 5.32
C ILE A 24 0.31 0.34 3.90
N LEU A 25 -0.81 -0.34 3.68
CA LEU A 25 -1.25 -0.79 2.36
C LEU A 25 -2.53 -0.06 1.97
N LEU A 26 -2.51 0.59 0.80
CA LEU A 26 -3.67 1.22 0.19
C LEU A 26 -4.08 0.41 -1.04
N ILE A 27 -5.34 -0.01 -1.09
CA ILE A 27 -5.90 -0.81 -2.19
C ILE A 27 -7.09 -0.08 -2.78
N SER A 28 -7.15 0.09 -4.10
CA SER A 28 -8.32 0.63 -4.78
C SER A 28 -9.51 -0.33 -4.67
N HIS A 29 -10.66 0.17 -4.27
CA HIS A 29 -11.88 -0.63 -4.17
C HIS A 29 -12.38 -1.18 -5.51
N CYS A 30 -11.91 -0.65 -6.65
CA CYS A 30 -12.31 -1.09 -7.98
C CYS A 30 -11.93 -2.56 -8.26
N LEU A 31 -10.97 -3.11 -7.51
CA LEU A 31 -10.59 -4.54 -7.51
C LEU A 31 -11.70 -5.45 -6.95
N LYS A 32 -12.72 -4.88 -6.29
CA LYS A 32 -13.85 -5.64 -5.75
C LYS A 32 -14.63 -6.24 -6.91
N ASN A 33 -14.87 -7.55 -6.85
CA ASN A 33 -15.81 -8.19 -7.76
C ASN A 33 -17.24 -7.66 -7.52
N SER A 34 -17.79 -6.97 -8.51
CA SER A 34 -19.07 -6.25 -8.44
C SER A 34 -20.27 -7.18 -8.19
N LYS A 35 -20.21 -8.42 -8.68
CA LYS A 35 -21.32 -9.38 -8.65
C LYS A 35 -21.35 -10.22 -7.37
N SER A 36 -20.18 -10.66 -6.92
CA SER A 36 -20.08 -11.68 -5.86
C SER A 36 -19.66 -11.11 -4.50
N CYS A 37 -18.90 -10.00 -4.46
CA CYS A 37 -18.35 -9.51 -3.21
C CYS A 37 -19.42 -8.82 -2.34
N LYS A 38 -19.63 -9.37 -1.14
CA LYS A 38 -20.60 -8.89 -0.14
C LYS A 38 -20.03 -7.83 0.81
N ALA A 39 -18.80 -7.36 0.60
CA ALA A 39 -18.20 -6.29 1.37
C ALA A 39 -19.00 -4.99 1.24
N GLN A 40 -19.23 -4.31 2.37
CA GLN A 40 -19.99 -3.07 2.46
C GLN A 40 -19.06 -1.86 2.57
N MET A 41 -19.52 -0.71 2.08
CA MET A 41 -18.78 0.55 2.24
C MET A 41 -19.04 1.14 3.62
N SER A 42 -18.01 1.66 4.27
CA SER A 42 -18.13 2.43 5.51
C SER A 42 -17.41 3.78 5.37
N LYS A 43 -17.43 4.59 6.44
CA LYS A 43 -16.67 5.84 6.53
C LYS A 43 -15.14 5.64 6.46
N THR A 44 -14.65 4.42 6.70
CA THR A 44 -13.22 4.05 6.66
C THR A 44 -12.85 3.21 5.44
N GLY A 45 -13.76 3.09 4.47
CA GLY A 45 -13.53 2.38 3.20
C GLY A 45 -14.32 1.09 3.09
N LEU A 46 -13.96 0.27 2.10
CA LEU A 46 -14.62 -1.01 1.88
C LEU A 46 -14.25 -1.99 2.99
N GLN A 47 -15.25 -2.52 3.68
CA GLN A 47 -15.09 -3.48 4.76
C GLN A 47 -15.01 -4.90 4.17
N CYS A 48 -13.80 -5.32 3.82
CA CYS A 48 -13.53 -6.68 3.36
C CYS A 48 -13.83 -7.66 4.50
N ARG A 49 -14.68 -8.65 4.22
CA ARG A 49 -15.11 -9.64 5.20
C ARG A 49 -14.02 -10.66 5.49
N ASP A 50 -13.83 -11.02 6.76
CA ASP A 50 -12.89 -12.07 7.16
C ASP A 50 -13.40 -13.47 6.80
N ASP A 51 -14.72 -13.67 6.86
CA ASP A 51 -15.45 -14.89 6.52
C ASP A 51 -15.80 -14.99 5.02
N CYS A 52 -15.04 -14.31 4.15
CA CYS A 52 -15.23 -14.41 2.71
C CYS A 52 -14.84 -15.81 2.24
N PRO A 53 -15.76 -16.59 1.61
CA PRO A 53 -15.50 -18.00 1.28
C PRO A 53 -14.39 -18.17 0.24
N ASN A 54 -14.29 -17.22 -0.70
CA ASN A 54 -13.27 -17.20 -1.75
C ASN A 54 -12.57 -15.84 -1.74
N PRO A 55 -11.43 -15.70 -1.04
CA PRO A 55 -10.68 -14.45 -0.99
C PRO A 55 -10.24 -13.99 -2.40
N CYS A 56 -10.80 -12.87 -2.86
CA CYS A 56 -10.30 -12.21 -4.06
C CYS A 56 -8.94 -11.54 -3.81
N SER A 57 -8.35 -10.93 -4.85
CA SER A 57 -7.07 -10.20 -4.78
C SER A 57 -7.00 -9.22 -3.60
N ILE A 58 -8.06 -8.46 -3.31
CA ILE A 58 -8.14 -7.58 -2.13
C ILE A 58 -7.95 -8.38 -0.85
N GLY A 59 -8.70 -9.47 -0.68
CA GLY A 59 -8.67 -10.30 0.52
C GLY A 59 -7.31 -10.95 0.73
N GLN A 60 -6.70 -11.48 -0.32
CA GLN A 60 -5.38 -12.09 -0.28
C GLN A 60 -4.30 -11.08 0.14
N LEU A 61 -4.23 -9.94 -0.55
CA LEU A 61 -3.22 -8.90 -0.29
C LEU A 61 -3.42 -8.20 1.07
N ARG A 62 -4.68 -7.99 1.49
CA ARG A 62 -5.02 -7.49 2.83
C ARG A 62 -4.51 -8.45 3.91
N LYS A 63 -4.88 -9.73 3.82
CA LYS A 63 -4.48 -10.75 4.81
C LYS A 63 -2.96 -10.88 4.89
N LEU A 64 -2.25 -10.80 3.76
CA LEU A 64 -0.78 -10.77 3.74
C LEU A 64 -0.20 -9.61 4.54
N ALA A 65 -0.69 -8.39 4.30
CA ALA A 65 -0.23 -7.21 5.03
C ALA A 65 -0.57 -7.27 6.53
N GLU A 66 -1.77 -7.72 6.88
CA GLU A 66 -2.19 -7.94 8.28
C GLU A 66 -1.29 -8.97 8.98
N ARG A 67 -1.03 -10.12 8.35
CA ARG A 67 -0.12 -11.17 8.88
C ARG A 67 1.31 -10.67 9.10
N LYS A 68 1.81 -9.78 8.24
CA LYS A 68 3.14 -9.17 8.41
C LYS A 68 3.16 -8.03 9.44
N GLY A 69 2.01 -7.67 10.03
CA GLY A 69 1.92 -6.64 11.06
C GLY A 69 2.00 -5.23 10.51
N TYR A 70 1.42 -4.97 9.33
CA TYR A 70 1.32 -3.62 8.78
C TYR A 70 0.59 -2.69 9.76
N LYS A 71 0.99 -1.41 9.80
CA LYS A 71 0.32 -0.36 10.60
C LYS A 71 -1.17 -0.24 10.26
N GLY A 72 -1.53 -0.60 9.04
CA GLY A 72 -2.91 -0.79 8.64
C GLY A 72 -3.08 -0.98 7.13
N VAL A 73 -4.29 -1.40 6.78
CA VAL A 73 -4.75 -1.57 5.40
C VAL A 73 -5.99 -0.71 5.20
N CYS A 74 -6.06 0.02 4.07
CA CYS A 74 -7.23 0.78 3.67
C CYS A 74 -7.64 0.40 2.25
N ILE A 75 -8.89 -0.04 2.09
CA ILE A 75 -9.47 -0.30 0.77
C ILE A 75 -10.32 0.93 0.40
N ALA A 76 -9.73 1.84 -0.37
CA ALA A 76 -10.26 3.18 -0.56
C ALA A 76 -11.23 3.25 -1.77
N PRO A 77 -12.41 3.90 -1.63
CA PRO A 77 -13.29 4.23 -2.73
C PRO A 77 -12.72 5.31 -3.66
N GLY A 78 -11.72 6.06 -3.20
CA GLY A 78 -11.04 7.09 -3.98
C GLY A 78 -9.97 7.84 -3.17
N GLY A 79 -9.27 8.75 -3.85
CA GLY A 79 -8.08 9.44 -3.33
C GLY A 79 -8.29 10.16 -2.00
N SER A 80 -9.36 10.95 -1.84
CA SER A 80 -9.56 11.74 -0.61
C SER A 80 -9.57 10.90 0.67
N MET A 81 -10.17 9.70 0.62
CA MET A 81 -10.14 8.78 1.75
C MET A 81 -8.75 8.21 1.98
N ALA A 82 -8.06 7.81 0.91
CA ALA A 82 -6.70 7.29 0.99
C ALA A 82 -5.76 8.32 1.65
N ILE A 83 -5.84 9.59 1.23
CA ILE A 83 -5.02 10.69 1.78
C ILE A 83 -5.35 10.93 3.26
N LYS A 84 -6.63 10.98 3.63
CA LYS A 84 -7.03 11.09 5.04
C LYS A 84 -6.47 9.94 5.90
N TYR A 85 -6.48 8.73 5.36
CA TYR A 85 -5.90 7.56 6.04
C TYR A 85 -4.39 7.70 6.24
N VAL A 86 -3.67 8.24 5.26
CA VAL A 86 -2.23 8.54 5.41
C VAL A 86 -1.99 9.58 6.50
N GLU A 87 -2.77 10.67 6.51
CA GLU A 87 -2.68 11.72 7.54
C GLU A 87 -2.95 11.17 8.95
N GLU A 88 -3.91 10.25 9.10
CA GLU A 88 -4.22 9.63 10.39
C GLU A 88 -3.10 8.67 10.83
N LYS A 89 -2.63 7.79 9.94
CA LYS A 89 -1.67 6.73 10.30
C LYS A 89 -0.23 7.19 10.38
N GLN A 90 0.14 8.29 9.72
CA GLN A 90 1.49 8.85 9.72
C GLN A 90 2.58 7.76 9.49
N PRO A 91 2.47 6.97 8.39
CA PRO A 91 3.37 5.87 8.11
C PRO A 91 4.75 6.36 7.69
N ARG A 92 5.76 5.48 7.77
CA ARG A 92 7.07 5.73 7.13
C ARG A 92 7.11 5.21 5.69
N ALA A 93 6.22 4.27 5.34
CA ALA A 93 6.09 3.79 3.98
C ALA A 93 4.64 3.48 3.57
N ILE A 94 4.38 3.62 2.29
CA ILE A 94 3.08 3.36 1.66
C ILE A 94 3.30 2.40 0.50
N ILE A 95 2.56 1.29 0.48
CA ILE A 95 2.35 0.51 -0.73
C ILE A 95 0.95 0.86 -1.26
N ALA A 96 0.87 1.31 -2.51
CA ALA A 96 -0.39 1.73 -3.13
C ALA A 96 -0.71 0.91 -4.38
N ILE A 97 -1.89 0.31 -4.42
CA ILE A 97 -2.43 -0.48 -5.54
C ILE A 97 -3.63 0.25 -6.13
N ALA A 98 -3.48 0.85 -7.29
CA ALA A 98 -4.54 1.62 -7.95
C ALA A 98 -4.25 1.83 -9.44
N CYS A 99 -5.19 2.45 -10.17
CA CYS A 99 -4.96 2.83 -11.56
C CYS A 99 -3.89 3.91 -11.64
N LYS A 100 -3.27 4.08 -12.81
CA LYS A 100 -2.15 5.04 -12.99
C LYS A 100 -2.51 6.47 -12.58
N LYS A 101 -3.74 6.89 -12.87
CA LYS A 101 -4.26 8.22 -12.52
C LYS A 101 -4.28 8.43 -11.00
N GLU A 102 -4.94 7.54 -10.27
CA GLU A 102 -5.02 7.61 -8.79
C GLU A 102 -3.64 7.52 -8.13
N LEU A 103 -2.73 6.71 -8.68
CA LEU A 103 -1.35 6.62 -8.18
C LEU A 103 -0.60 7.95 -8.36
N SER A 104 -0.74 8.59 -9.52
CA SER A 104 -0.09 9.87 -9.80
C SER A 104 -0.62 10.99 -8.90
N GLU A 105 -1.95 11.16 -8.86
CA GLU A 105 -2.62 12.17 -8.03
C GLU A 105 -2.35 11.94 -6.54
N GLY A 106 -2.35 10.68 -6.10
CA GLY A 106 -2.02 10.31 -4.72
C GLY A 106 -0.60 10.71 -4.33
N MET A 107 0.40 10.46 -5.19
CA MET A 107 1.77 10.88 -4.93
C MET A 107 1.90 12.41 -4.82
N GLU A 108 1.22 13.16 -5.67
CA GLU A 108 1.19 14.61 -5.62
C GLU A 108 0.56 15.12 -4.31
N ALA A 109 -0.60 14.58 -3.94
CA ALA A 109 -1.26 14.91 -2.68
C ALA A 109 -0.37 14.62 -1.44
N ILE A 110 0.38 13.50 -1.43
CA ILE A 110 1.33 13.23 -0.33
C ILE A 110 2.47 14.24 -0.30
N ARG A 111 2.97 14.70 -1.45
CA ARG A 111 3.99 15.78 -1.49
C ARG A 111 3.42 17.09 -0.94
N GLU A 112 2.18 17.42 -1.27
CA GLU A 112 1.53 18.61 -0.73
C GLU A 112 1.35 18.55 0.79
N LEU A 113 0.95 17.39 1.34
CA LEU A 113 0.86 17.19 2.78
C LEU A 113 2.21 17.43 3.46
N ASN A 114 3.30 16.93 2.85
CA ASN A 114 4.64 17.17 3.34
C ASN A 114 5.01 18.66 3.33
N ASN A 115 4.71 19.37 2.24
CA ASN A 115 4.95 20.81 2.14
C ASN A 115 4.17 21.62 3.18
N LYS A 116 2.96 21.15 3.53
CA LYS A 116 2.10 21.73 4.58
C LYS A 116 2.51 21.27 5.99
N SER A 117 3.66 20.60 6.14
CA SER A 117 4.17 20.05 7.42
C SER A 117 3.17 19.13 8.14
N LYS A 118 2.29 18.45 7.40
CA LYS A 118 1.24 17.56 7.94
C LYS A 118 1.77 16.22 8.44
N PHE A 119 3.07 15.99 8.34
CA PHE A 119 3.74 14.80 8.89
C PHE A 119 4.27 14.99 10.32
N ASN A 120 3.87 16.05 11.03
CA ASN A 120 4.25 16.31 12.44
C ASN A 120 5.78 16.25 12.68
N GLY A 121 6.55 16.81 11.76
CA GLY A 121 8.02 16.80 11.82
C GLY A 121 8.69 15.48 11.38
N LYS A 122 7.91 14.47 10.95
CA LYS A 122 8.44 13.26 10.30
C LYS A 122 8.75 13.53 8.83
N ASP A 123 9.68 12.74 8.30
CA ASP A 123 9.99 12.72 6.86
C ASP A 123 8.79 12.23 6.03
N MET A 124 8.73 12.68 4.77
CA MET A 124 7.79 12.16 3.78
C MET A 124 7.92 10.63 3.67
N PRO A 125 6.80 9.87 3.67
CA PRO A 125 6.85 8.42 3.56
C PRO A 125 7.44 7.97 2.21
N VAL A 126 8.13 6.84 2.23
CA VAL A 126 8.54 6.15 1.00
C VAL A 126 7.32 5.54 0.34
N ILE A 127 7.09 5.85 -0.94
CA ILE A 127 5.93 5.35 -1.68
C ILE A 127 6.38 4.31 -2.70
N LYS A 128 5.78 3.12 -2.63
CA LYS A 128 5.88 2.08 -3.64
C LYS A 128 4.52 1.92 -4.32
N THR A 129 4.48 2.11 -5.63
CA THR A 129 3.26 1.96 -6.43
C THR A 129 3.23 0.59 -7.11
N ILE A 130 2.03 0.05 -7.23
CA ILE A 130 1.71 -1.19 -7.95
C ILE A 130 0.51 -0.85 -8.86
N PRO A 131 0.73 -0.64 -10.17
CA PRO A 131 -0.36 -0.35 -11.08
C PRO A 131 -1.26 -1.57 -11.25
N LEU A 132 -2.55 -1.32 -11.49
CA LEU A 132 -3.47 -2.34 -11.96
C LEU A 132 -3.02 -2.88 -13.33
N THR A 133 -3.23 -4.17 -13.56
CA THR A 133 -3.01 -4.82 -14.86
C THR A 133 -4.15 -4.55 -15.84
N LYS A 134 -5.34 -4.27 -15.30
CA LYS A 134 -6.52 -3.83 -16.04
C LYS A 134 -7.19 -2.69 -15.29
N ASP A 135 -7.23 -1.53 -15.94
CA ASP A 135 -7.85 -0.31 -15.39
C ASP A 135 -9.36 -0.27 -15.68
N GLY A 136 -10.07 0.55 -14.90
CA GLY A 136 -11.51 0.72 -14.97
C GLY A 136 -12.07 1.21 -13.62
N CYS A 137 -13.38 1.48 -13.57
CA CYS A 137 -14.05 1.86 -12.32
C CYS A 137 -14.67 0.67 -11.58
N VAL A 138 -14.72 -0.51 -12.22
CA VAL A 138 -15.36 -1.73 -11.70
C VAL A 138 -14.62 -2.94 -12.25
N ASP A 139 -14.49 -4.01 -11.45
CA ASP A 139 -13.92 -5.30 -11.86
C ASP A 139 -12.52 -5.17 -12.51
N THR A 140 -11.66 -4.38 -11.85
CA THR A 140 -10.25 -4.22 -12.23
C THR A 140 -9.39 -5.38 -11.75
N GLU A 141 -8.15 -5.46 -12.24
CA GLU A 141 -7.24 -6.57 -11.95
C GLU A 141 -5.85 -6.07 -11.56
N VAL A 142 -5.13 -6.87 -10.78
CA VAL A 142 -3.74 -6.65 -10.37
C VAL A 142 -2.99 -7.98 -10.44
N ASP A 143 -1.70 -7.93 -10.75
CA ASP A 143 -0.82 -9.08 -10.58
C ASP A 143 -0.61 -9.33 -9.06
N VAL A 144 -1.35 -10.30 -8.54
CA VAL A 144 -1.34 -10.66 -7.12
C VAL A 144 0.02 -11.19 -6.69
N ILE A 145 0.70 -11.98 -7.52
CA ILE A 145 2.00 -12.57 -7.18
C ILE A 145 3.05 -11.46 -7.05
N SER A 146 3.12 -10.57 -8.04
CA SER A 146 4.04 -9.42 -8.00
C SER A 146 3.72 -8.49 -6.82
N ALA A 147 2.44 -8.26 -6.53
CA ALA A 147 2.03 -7.43 -5.39
C ALA A 147 2.38 -8.08 -4.03
N ALA A 148 2.10 -9.37 -3.86
CA ALA A 148 2.43 -10.14 -2.67
C ALA A 148 3.95 -10.11 -2.42
N LYS A 149 4.74 -10.31 -3.47
CA LYS A 149 6.20 -10.21 -3.40
C LYS A 149 6.66 -8.86 -2.86
N ILE A 150 6.05 -7.76 -3.29
CA ILE A 150 6.40 -6.41 -2.80
C ILE A 150 5.96 -6.20 -1.35
N ILE A 151 4.75 -6.67 -0.99
CA ILE A 151 4.19 -6.57 0.36
C ILE A 151 5.05 -7.36 1.37
N MET A 152 5.54 -8.54 0.99
CA MET A 152 6.28 -9.41 1.88
C MET A 152 7.78 -9.07 1.99
N ASN A 153 8.30 -8.21 1.12
CA ASN A 153 9.74 -7.93 1.08
C ASN A 153 10.21 -7.07 2.27
N ASN A 154 11.18 -7.58 3.02
CA ASN A 154 11.92 -6.83 4.04
C ASN A 154 13.40 -7.24 4.00
N ASN A 155 14.28 -6.32 3.61
CA ASN A 155 15.73 -6.54 3.47
C ASN A 155 16.15 -7.84 2.75
N GLY A 156 15.38 -8.29 1.75
CA GLY A 156 15.70 -9.51 0.99
C GLY A 156 15.35 -10.84 1.69
N GLN A 157 14.70 -10.81 2.87
CA GLN A 157 14.06 -12.00 3.42
C GLN A 157 12.72 -12.23 2.73
N TYR A 158 12.74 -13.04 1.67
CA TYR A 158 11.57 -13.72 1.14
C TYR A 158 11.39 -15.02 1.91
N ASP A 159 10.32 -15.14 2.67
CA ASP A 159 9.93 -16.42 3.26
C ASP A 159 9.19 -17.23 2.19
N TYR A 160 9.92 -18.05 1.44
CA TYR A 160 9.39 -18.95 0.41
C TYR A 160 8.76 -20.22 0.99
N ASN A 161 8.85 -20.46 2.30
CA ASN A 161 8.61 -21.78 2.88
C ASN A 161 7.14 -22.10 3.22
N ASN A 162 6.14 -21.38 2.68
CA ASN A 162 4.74 -21.60 3.07
C ASN A 162 3.64 -21.31 2.01
N GLU A 163 3.95 -21.08 0.73
CA GLU A 163 2.93 -20.52 -0.20
C GLU A 163 2.73 -21.26 -1.54
N GLU A 164 3.11 -22.53 -1.68
CA GLU A 164 2.62 -23.36 -2.80
C GLU A 164 1.34 -24.16 -2.47
N GLU A 165 0.84 -24.14 -1.23
CA GLU A 165 -0.38 -24.89 -0.84
C GLU A 165 -1.62 -24.02 -0.55
N GLU A 166 -1.55 -22.69 -0.57
CA GLU A 166 -2.67 -21.81 -0.14
C GLU A 166 -3.06 -20.65 -1.10
N LEU A 167 -2.59 -20.66 -2.34
CA LEU A 167 -3.10 -19.80 -3.43
C LEU A 167 -3.90 -20.62 -4.45
#